data_AF-A0A2D4LFU6-F1
#
_entry.id   AF-A0A2D4LFU6-F1
#
_cell.length_a   1.000
_cell.length_b   1.000
_cell.length_c   1.000
_cell.angle_alpha   90.00
_cell.angle_beta   90.00
_cell.angle_gamma   90.00
#
_symmetry.space_group_name_H-M   'P 1'
#
loop_
_entity.id
_entity.type
_entity.pdbx_description
1 polymer ?
#
loop_
_entity_poly.entity_id
_entity_poly.type
_entity_poly.pdbx_seq_one_letter_code
_entity_poly.pdbx_strand_id
1 'polypeptide(L)'
;MLNKNQITELEALLDHLAEVAPSLEFLSLLGNSACPNELVCKDKDEGDYQRYRHFVLHKLTNLKFLDSRKVSLKEREEAILRGAFMKVVKPLGNQDSVEDISTSAQTSYTPLPSGTRNLTHHRGVLGKCRYIYYGKHSEGNRFIRDDQL
;
A
#
# COMPACT_ATOMS: atom_id res chain seq x y z
N MET A 1 -17.81 -2.78 23.29
CA MET A 1 -18.01 -2.12 21.99
C MET A 1 -16.75 -1.32 21.66
N LEU A 2 -16.13 -1.53 20.49
CA LEU A 2 -14.84 -0.91 20.10
C LEU A 2 -14.98 0.40 19.28
N ASN A 3 -16.19 0.77 18.89
CA ASN A 3 -16.45 1.99 18.11
C ASN A 3 -16.21 3.25 18.92
N LYS A 4 -15.65 4.28 18.28
CA LYS A 4 -15.40 5.62 18.86
C LYS A 4 -14.50 5.62 20.11
N ASN A 5 -13.53 4.70 20.19
CA ASN A 5 -12.62 4.56 21.34
C ASN A 5 -11.21 5.13 21.08
N GLN A 6 -11.05 6.00 20.07
CA GLN A 6 -9.77 6.65 19.73
C GLN A 6 -8.62 5.67 19.44
N ILE A 7 -8.93 4.49 18.92
CA ILE A 7 -7.91 3.48 18.59
C ILE A 7 -7.06 4.01 17.42
N THR A 8 -5.74 4.02 17.59
CA THR A 8 -4.74 4.42 16.58
C THR A 8 -3.94 3.23 16.06
N GLU A 9 -3.46 2.38 16.97
CA GLU A 9 -2.63 1.20 16.67
C GLU A 9 -3.50 0.01 16.23
N LEU A 10 -3.82 -0.03 14.94
CA LEU A 10 -4.66 -1.09 14.37
C LEU A 10 -4.01 -2.47 14.52
N GLU A 11 -2.74 -2.60 14.18
CA GLU A 11 -2.10 -3.93 14.10
C GLU A 11 -2.00 -4.61 15.47
N ALA A 12 -1.53 -3.88 16.49
CA ALA A 12 -1.42 -4.42 17.85
C ALA A 12 -2.79 -4.88 18.38
N LEU A 13 -3.86 -4.14 18.07
CA LEU A 13 -5.23 -4.55 18.42
C LEU A 13 -5.62 -5.85 17.71
N LEU A 14 -5.37 -5.96 16.40
CA LEU A 14 -5.73 -7.15 15.63
C LEU A 14 -4.96 -8.39 16.08
N ASP A 15 -3.67 -8.25 16.36
CA ASP A 15 -2.83 -9.34 16.87
C ASP A 15 -3.35 -9.83 18.22
N HIS A 16 -3.69 -8.90 19.13
CA HIS A 16 -4.29 -9.26 20.41
C HIS A 16 -5.67 -9.94 20.26
N LEU A 17 -6.53 -9.43 19.38
CA LEU A 17 -7.85 -10.02 19.11
C LEU A 17 -7.75 -11.43 18.52
N ALA A 18 -6.76 -11.67 17.65
CA ALA A 18 -6.52 -13.00 17.08
C ALA A 18 -6.16 -14.03 18.16
N GLU A 19 -5.40 -13.61 19.18
CA GLU A 19 -5.00 -14.46 20.31
C GLU A 19 -6.16 -14.71 21.28
N VAL A 20 -6.84 -13.64 21.74
CA VAL A 20 -7.83 -13.73 22.83
C VAL A 20 -9.24 -14.09 22.35
N ALA A 21 -9.54 -13.89 21.07
CA ALA A 21 -10.88 -14.10 20.50
C ALA A 21 -10.80 -14.77 19.10
N PRO A 22 -10.28 -16.02 18.99
CA PRO A 22 -10.08 -16.69 17.70
C PRO A 22 -11.39 -17.03 16.96
N SER A 23 -12.52 -17.06 17.67
CA SER A 23 -13.86 -17.29 17.12
C SER A 23 -14.62 -15.98 16.81
N LEU A 24 -13.94 -14.83 16.81
CA LEU A 24 -14.57 -13.54 16.53
C LEU A 24 -15.13 -13.50 15.10
N GLU A 25 -16.45 -13.36 14.97
CA GLU A 25 -17.12 -13.30 13.67
C GLU A 25 -17.57 -11.87 13.28
N PHE A 26 -17.68 -10.97 14.25
CA PHE A 26 -18.19 -9.62 14.06
C PHE A 26 -17.26 -8.60 14.73
N LEU A 27 -16.78 -7.64 13.96
CA LEU A 27 -15.96 -6.54 14.45
C LEU A 27 -16.44 -5.24 13.83
N SER A 28 -16.50 -4.17 14.63
CA SER A 28 -16.64 -2.81 14.10
C SER A 28 -15.65 -1.91 14.83
N LEU A 29 -14.95 -1.10 14.04
CA LEU A 29 -13.97 -0.10 14.47
C LEU A 29 -14.33 1.31 13.95
N LEU A 30 -15.58 1.52 13.54
CA LEU A 30 -16.06 2.81 13.04
C LEU A 30 -15.85 3.92 14.08
N GLY A 31 -15.42 5.09 13.60
CA GLY A 31 -15.14 6.25 14.46
C GLY A 31 -13.82 6.18 15.22
N ASN A 32 -12.92 5.25 14.87
CA ASN A 32 -11.54 5.24 15.36
C ASN A 32 -10.57 5.78 14.30
N SER A 33 -9.43 6.32 14.71
CA SER A 33 -8.37 6.78 13.79
C SER A 33 -7.78 5.64 12.95
N ALA A 34 -7.72 4.45 13.54
CA ALA A 34 -7.33 3.19 12.92
C ALA A 34 -8.27 2.73 11.80
N CYS A 35 -9.50 3.24 11.73
CA CYS A 35 -10.47 2.94 10.66
C CYS A 35 -10.48 4.11 9.66
N PRO A 36 -9.87 3.95 8.46
CA PRO A 36 -9.89 4.97 7.43
C PRO A 36 -11.25 5.00 6.74
N ASN A 37 -12.25 5.65 7.31
CA ASN A 37 -13.50 5.93 6.59
C ASN A 37 -13.55 7.41 6.17
N GLU A 38 -14.30 7.67 5.09
CA GLU A 38 -14.48 9.02 4.53
C GLU A 38 -15.23 9.97 5.49
N LEU A 39 -15.99 9.43 6.44
CA LEU A 39 -16.70 10.21 7.48
C LEU A 39 -15.73 10.79 8.54
N VAL A 40 -14.56 10.17 8.72
CA VAL A 40 -13.58 10.54 9.74
C VAL A 40 -12.43 11.35 9.15
N CYS A 41 -12.04 11.12 7.89
CA CYS A 41 -10.93 11.83 7.25
C CYS A 41 -11.22 12.07 5.76
N LYS A 42 -11.33 13.35 5.36
CA LYS A 42 -11.58 13.76 3.97
C LYS A 42 -10.43 13.44 3.01
N ASP A 43 -9.24 13.21 3.55
CA ASP A 43 -8.05 12.91 2.76
C ASP A 43 -7.95 11.43 2.38
N LYS A 44 -8.83 10.58 2.94
CA LYS A 44 -8.84 9.15 2.69
C LYS A 44 -9.98 8.78 1.75
N ASP A 45 -9.69 7.92 0.79
CA ASP A 45 -10.64 7.47 -0.23
C ASP A 45 -11.15 6.04 0.03
N GLU A 46 -12.07 5.56 -0.80
CA GLU A 46 -12.53 4.16 -0.77
C GLU A 46 -11.37 3.15 -0.94
N GLY A 47 -10.28 3.53 -1.63
CA GLY A 47 -9.09 2.70 -1.79
C GLY A 47 -8.35 2.47 -0.47
N ASP A 48 -8.23 3.50 0.37
CA ASP A 48 -7.72 3.38 1.74
C ASP A 48 -8.57 2.44 2.59
N TYR A 49 -9.89 2.59 2.53
CA TYR A 49 -10.81 1.72 3.25
C TYR A 49 -10.66 0.26 2.78
N GLN A 50 -10.53 0.03 1.47
CA GLN A 50 -10.36 -1.29 0.92
C GLN A 50 -9.04 -1.95 1.38
N ARG A 51 -7.92 -1.22 1.38
CA ARG A 51 -6.65 -1.70 1.94
C ARG A 51 -6.79 -2.09 3.42
N TYR A 52 -7.37 -1.20 4.23
CA TYR A 52 -7.66 -1.47 5.64
C TYR A 52 -8.48 -2.74 5.81
N ARG A 53 -9.57 -2.87 5.05
CA ARG A 53 -10.50 -4.00 5.15
C ARG A 53 -9.81 -5.32 4.87
N HIS A 54 -9.03 -5.40 3.78
CA HIS A 54 -8.28 -6.61 3.47
C HIS A 54 -7.18 -6.91 4.49
N PHE A 55 -6.51 -5.89 5.05
CA PHE A 55 -5.53 -6.07 6.13
C PHE A 55 -6.18 -6.67 7.41
N VAL A 56 -7.34 -6.14 7.82
CA VAL A 56 -8.10 -6.70 8.97
C VAL A 56 -8.49 -8.15 8.72
N LEU A 57 -9.02 -8.46 7.52
CA LEU A 57 -9.45 -9.81 7.17
C LEU A 57 -8.30 -10.81 7.05
N HIS A 58 -7.10 -10.32 6.72
CA HIS A 58 -5.90 -11.14 6.72
C HIS A 58 -5.48 -11.57 8.13
N LYS A 59 -5.55 -10.63 9.10
CA LYS A 59 -5.23 -10.92 10.51
C LYS A 59 -6.34 -11.73 11.19
N LEU A 60 -7.61 -11.41 10.93
CA LEU A 60 -8.78 -12.04 11.53
C LEU A 60 -9.54 -12.89 10.50
N THR A 61 -8.98 -14.05 10.19
CA THR A 61 -9.47 -14.91 9.11
C THR A 61 -10.87 -15.47 9.33
N ASN A 62 -11.40 -15.55 10.55
CA ASN A 62 -12.75 -16.09 10.80
C ASN A 62 -13.88 -15.04 10.71
N LEU A 63 -13.54 -13.79 10.42
CA LEU A 63 -14.49 -12.68 10.46
C LEU A 63 -15.54 -12.79 9.34
N LYS A 64 -16.82 -12.69 9.71
CA LYS A 64 -17.98 -12.72 8.80
C LYS A 64 -18.50 -11.33 8.49
N PHE A 65 -18.37 -10.39 9.41
CA PHE A 65 -18.77 -9.00 9.24
C PHE A 65 -17.68 -8.08 9.79
N LEU A 66 -17.29 -7.11 8.97
CA LEU A 66 -16.43 -6.01 9.39
C LEU A 66 -17.16 -4.70 9.17
N ASP A 67 -17.24 -3.91 10.23
CA ASP A 67 -17.95 -2.65 10.31
C ASP A 67 -19.43 -2.84 9.93
N SER A 68 -19.92 -2.11 8.93
CA SER A 68 -21.30 -2.20 8.46
C SER A 68 -21.52 -3.26 7.37
N ARG A 69 -20.48 -3.93 6.88
CA ARG A 69 -20.53 -4.76 5.66
C ARG A 69 -20.14 -6.21 5.92
N LYS A 70 -20.95 -7.14 5.39
CA LYS A 70 -20.62 -8.58 5.33
C LYS A 70 -19.35 -8.80 4.50
N VAL A 71 -18.51 -9.73 4.94
CA VAL A 71 -17.31 -10.15 4.22
C VAL A 71 -17.72 -11.04 3.04
N SER A 72 -17.30 -10.66 1.85
CA SER A 72 -17.50 -11.44 0.62
C SER A 72 -16.35 -12.43 0.40
N LEU A 73 -16.58 -13.44 -0.45
CA LEU A 73 -15.56 -14.40 -0.84
C LEU A 73 -14.37 -13.73 -1.55
N LYS A 74 -14.65 -12.78 -2.45
CA LYS A 74 -13.63 -12.01 -3.17
C LYS A 74 -12.70 -11.27 -2.21
N GLU A 75 -13.27 -10.61 -1.20
CA GLU A 75 -12.46 -9.88 -0.20
C GLU A 75 -11.55 -10.80 0.60
N ARG A 76 -12.02 -12.02 0.88
CA ARG A 76 -11.28 -13.05 1.60
C ARG A 76 -10.15 -13.62 0.77
N GLU A 77 -10.39 -13.94 -0.49
CA GLU A 77 -9.34 -14.37 -1.44
C GLU A 77 -8.25 -13.29 -1.55
N GLU A 78 -8.66 -12.04 -1.69
CA GLU A 78 -7.73 -10.90 -1.78
C GLU A 78 -6.94 -10.69 -0.48
N ALA A 79 -7.59 -10.82 0.68
CA ALA A 79 -6.92 -10.73 1.97
C ALA A 79 -5.89 -11.87 2.16
N ILE A 80 -6.17 -13.07 1.66
CA ILE A 80 -5.22 -14.19 1.69
C ILE A 80 -4.02 -13.90 0.78
N LEU A 81 -4.26 -13.43 -0.45
CA LEU A 81 -3.21 -13.21 -1.45
C LEU A 81 -2.31 -12.02 -1.13
N ARG A 82 -2.89 -10.89 -0.72
CA ARG A 82 -2.18 -9.60 -0.60
C ARG A 82 -2.38 -8.86 0.71
N GLY A 83 -3.20 -9.38 1.62
CA GLY A 83 -3.56 -8.67 2.85
C GLY A 83 -2.37 -8.35 3.76
N ALA A 84 -1.33 -9.20 3.79
CA ALA A 84 -0.10 -8.96 4.55
C ALA A 84 0.61 -7.65 4.16
N PHE A 85 0.45 -7.21 2.91
CA PHE A 85 1.12 -6.01 2.35
C PHE A 85 0.22 -4.77 2.35
N MET A 86 -0.99 -4.86 2.90
CA MET A 86 -1.95 -3.75 2.91
C MET A 86 -1.87 -2.88 4.16
N LYS A 87 -0.90 -3.15 5.03
CA LYS A 87 -0.54 -2.27 6.15
C LYS A 87 -0.02 -0.94 5.60
N VAL A 88 -0.71 0.14 5.92
CA VAL A 88 -0.21 1.49 5.62
C VAL A 88 0.74 1.91 6.74
N VAL A 89 2.00 2.12 6.40
CA VAL A 89 2.99 2.74 7.29
C VAL A 89 3.19 4.17 6.84
N LYS A 90 2.93 5.12 7.73
CA LYS A 90 3.37 6.51 7.49
C LYS A 90 4.85 6.59 7.87
N PRO A 91 5.74 7.06 6.99
CA PRO A 91 7.09 7.38 7.42
C PRO A 91 6.97 8.37 8.58
N LEU A 92 7.66 8.10 9.69
CA LEU A 92 7.77 9.09 10.75
C LEU A 92 8.41 10.31 10.11
N GLY A 93 7.68 11.43 10.04
CA GLY A 93 8.24 12.67 9.52
C GLY A 93 9.53 12.97 10.26
N ASN A 94 10.59 13.25 9.51
CA ASN A 94 11.92 13.58 10.04
C ASN A 94 11.79 14.51 11.24
N GLN A 95 11.89 13.95 12.45
CA GLN A 95 12.66 14.58 13.49
C GLN A 95 14.10 14.27 13.07
N ASP A 96 14.88 15.31 12.80
CA ASP A 96 16.27 15.19 12.40
C ASP A 96 17.06 14.41 13.47
N SER A 97 17.26 13.12 13.22
CA SER A 97 18.30 12.33 13.89
C SER A 97 18.84 11.35 12.88
N VAL A 98 19.90 11.79 12.20
CA VAL A 98 20.80 10.97 11.42
C VAL A 98 21.43 9.96 12.37
N GLU A 99 20.94 8.73 12.39
CA GLU A 99 21.73 7.59 12.87
C GLU A 99 22.11 6.73 11.66
N ASP A 100 23.39 6.83 11.32
CA ASP A 100 24.09 6.05 10.30
C ASP A 100 23.99 4.55 10.60
N ILE A 101 23.06 3.87 9.92
CA ILE A 101 23.14 2.41 9.76
C ILE A 101 23.98 2.16 8.50
N SER A 102 25.28 2.00 8.72
CA SER A 102 26.26 1.56 7.72
C SER A 102 25.88 0.18 7.18
N THR A 103 25.17 0.15 6.05
CA THR A 103 25.07 -1.06 5.22
C THR A 103 25.62 -0.74 3.85
N SER A 104 26.83 -1.22 3.59
CA SER A 104 27.60 -1.02 2.37
C SER A 104 26.93 -1.69 1.17
N ALA A 105 26.21 -0.90 0.38
CA ALA A 105 26.09 -1.07 -1.06
C ALA A 105 25.90 0.33 -1.67
N GLN A 106 27.00 0.93 -2.14
CA GLN A 106 26.97 2.21 -2.85
C GLN A 106 26.21 2.03 -4.16
N THR A 107 24.89 2.19 -4.14
CA THR A 107 24.14 2.55 -5.34
C THR A 107 24.39 4.02 -5.58
N SER A 108 25.20 4.32 -6.60
CA SER A 108 25.44 5.69 -7.06
C SER A 108 24.12 6.27 -7.53
N TYR A 109 23.49 7.05 -6.65
CA TYR A 109 22.26 7.76 -6.94
C TYR A 109 22.50 8.75 -8.10
N THR A 110 21.90 8.47 -9.25
CA THR A 110 21.89 9.35 -10.42
C THR A 110 20.50 10.00 -10.51
N PRO A 111 20.27 11.14 -9.84
CA PRO A 111 18.98 11.83 -9.92
C PRO A 111 18.67 12.18 -11.37
N LEU A 112 17.37 12.26 -11.69
CA LEU A 112 16.96 12.84 -12.96
C LEU A 112 17.54 14.26 -13.05
N PRO A 113 18.09 14.65 -14.23
CA PRO A 113 18.62 15.99 -14.41
C PRO A 113 17.52 17.00 -14.08
N SER A 114 17.83 17.95 -13.20
CA SER A 114 16.93 19.04 -12.85
C SER A 114 16.47 19.73 -14.13
N GLY A 115 15.22 19.47 -14.51
CA GLY A 115 14.65 19.92 -15.76
C GLY A 115 14.35 21.41 -15.73
N THR A 116 15.36 22.26 -15.64
CA THR A 116 15.21 23.71 -15.82
C THR A 116 15.18 24.00 -17.32
N ARG A 117 14.16 23.50 -18.02
CA ARG A 117 13.92 23.86 -19.42
C ARG A 117 13.20 25.19 -19.43
N ASN A 118 13.89 26.24 -19.84
CA ASN A 118 13.29 27.54 -20.11
C ASN A 118 12.16 27.34 -21.14
N LEU A 119 10.93 27.75 -20.83
CA LEU A 119 9.71 27.49 -21.63
C LEU A 119 9.80 28.02 -23.07
N THR A 120 10.74 28.91 -23.35
CA THR A 120 10.99 29.51 -24.66
C THR A 120 11.94 28.68 -25.54
N HIS A 121 12.69 27.74 -24.97
CA HIS A 121 13.75 27.01 -25.66
C HIS A 121 13.28 25.63 -26.18
N HIS A 122 12.19 25.64 -26.95
CA HIS A 122 11.75 24.47 -27.68
C HIS A 122 12.56 24.34 -28.98
N ARG A 123 13.43 23.32 -29.08
CA ARG A 123 13.89 22.79 -30.37
C ARG A 123 13.30 21.41 -30.52
N GLY A 124 12.04 21.36 -30.96
CA GLY A 124 11.40 20.10 -31.34
C GLY A 124 12.05 19.58 -32.61
N VAL A 125 12.69 18.41 -32.54
CA VAL A 125 13.16 17.68 -33.73
C VAL A 125 12.25 16.46 -33.88
N LEU A 126 11.48 16.41 -34.98
CA LEU A 126 10.70 15.24 -35.35
C LEU A 126 11.61 14.23 -36.04
N GLY A 127 12.15 13.28 -35.28
CA GLY A 127 12.88 12.13 -35.82
C GLY A 127 11.99 10.88 -35.85
N LYS A 128 11.89 10.20 -36.99
CA LYS A 128 11.36 8.82 -37.00
C LYS A 128 12.43 7.87 -36.49
N CYS A 129 12.30 7.43 -35.25
CA CYS A 129 13.13 6.37 -34.71
C CYS A 129 12.80 5.04 -35.43
N ARG A 130 13.76 4.49 -36.19
CA ARG A 130 13.66 3.14 -36.79
C ARG A 130 14.44 2.10 -35.99
N TYR A 131 14.68 2.37 -34.71
CA TYR A 131 15.39 1.44 -33.84
C TYR A 131 14.40 0.40 -33.31
N ILE A 132 14.56 -0.84 -33.75
CA ILE A 132 13.84 -1.99 -33.20
C ILE A 132 14.77 -2.64 -32.17
N TYR A 133 14.33 -2.60 -30.91
CA TYR A 133 15.07 -3.18 -29.79
C TYR A 133 14.77 -4.69 -29.69
N TYR A 134 15.75 -5.52 -30.02
CA TYR A 134 15.69 -6.96 -29.81
C TYR A 134 16.27 -7.29 -28.43
N GLY A 135 15.51 -6.97 -27.40
CA GLY A 135 15.92 -7.05 -25.99
C GLY A 135 15.89 -8.45 -25.40
N LYS A 136 16.83 -9.32 -25.75
CA LYS A 136 17.00 -10.62 -25.07
C LYS A 136 17.83 -10.55 -23.77
N HIS A 137 18.48 -9.42 -23.48
CA HIS A 137 19.38 -9.26 -22.33
C HIS A 137 19.15 -7.98 -21.51
N SER A 138 18.00 -7.31 -21.68
CA SER A 138 17.65 -6.21 -20.77
C SER A 138 17.27 -6.77 -19.42
N GLU A 139 17.94 -6.34 -18.36
CA GLU A 139 17.55 -6.64 -16.96
C GLU A 139 16.08 -6.28 -16.68
N GLY A 140 15.54 -5.27 -17.37
CA GLY A 140 14.15 -4.83 -17.26
C GLY A 140 13.11 -5.70 -18.00
N ASN A 141 13.54 -6.63 -18.86
CA ASN A 141 12.64 -7.50 -19.62
C ASN A 141 12.43 -8.87 -18.97
N ARG A 142 12.97 -9.09 -17.76
CA ARG A 142 12.99 -10.40 -17.08
C ARG A 142 11.60 -11.01 -16.80
N PHE A 143 10.56 -10.19 -16.79
CA PHE A 143 9.19 -10.59 -16.44
C PHE A 143 8.18 -10.44 -17.58
N ILE A 144 8.60 -9.92 -18.74
CA ILE A 144 7.74 -9.87 -19.93
C ILE A 144 7.80 -11.26 -20.56
N ARG A 145 6.66 -11.94 -20.63
CA ARG A 145 6.53 -13.25 -21.26
C ARG A 145 5.73 -13.10 -22.55
N ASP A 146 6.12 -13.85 -23.58
CA ASP A 146 5.60 -13.70 -24.96
C ASP A 146 4.14 -14.15 -25.13
N ASP A 147 3.51 -14.68 -24.09
CA ASP A 147 2.13 -15.19 -24.04
C ASP A 147 1.06 -14.10 -23.78
N GLN A 148 1.43 -12.82 -23.83
CA GLN A 148 0.51 -11.67 -23.71
C GLN A 148 0.47 -10.75 -24.94
N LEU A 149 0.89 -11.22 -26.12
CA LEU A 149 0.65 -10.51 -27.39
C LEU A 149 -0.31 -11.28 -28.30
#